data_AF-U5U3L7-F1
#
_entry.id   AF-U5U3L7-F1
#
_cell.length_a   1.000
_cell.length_b   1.000
_cell.length_c   1.000
_cell.angle_alpha   90.00
_cell.angle_beta   90.00
_cell.angle_gamma   90.00
#
_symmetry.space_group_name_H-M   'P 1'
#
loop_
_entity.id
_entity.type
_entity.pdbx_description
1 polymer ?
#
loop_
_entity_poly.entity_id
_entity_poly.type
_entity_poly.pdbx_seq_one_letter_code
_entity_poly.pdbx_strand_id
1 'polypeptide(L)'
;GALDFGLIIDGAVVMVENIVRQLGERQHQLRRPLTAVERLQTVASASKQVANPMFFGVLIITIVYVPILALTGIEGKMFHPMA
;
A
#
# COMPACT_ATOMS: atom_id res chain seq x y z
N GLY A 1 3.66 15.44 -7.75
CA GLY A 1 4.75 14.54 -8.17
C GLY A 1 5.29 13.73 -7.01
N ALA A 2 6.11 14.31 -6.13
CA ALA A 2 6.80 13.58 -5.06
C ALA A 2 5.88 12.92 -4.01
N LEU A 3 4.72 13.51 -3.70
CA LEU A 3 3.75 12.96 -2.74
C LEU A 3 3.18 11.61 -3.18
N ASP A 4 2.94 11.44 -4.48
CA ASP A 4 2.33 10.24 -5.06
C ASP A 4 3.34 9.09 -5.12
N PHE A 5 4.58 9.37 -5.55
CA PHE A 5 5.67 8.39 -5.52
C PHE A 5 6.01 7.93 -4.10
N GLY A 6 6.06 8.85 -3.14
CA GLY A 6 6.32 8.51 -1.74
C GLY A 6 5.26 7.55 -1.20
N LEU A 7 3.99 7.79 -1.53
CA LEU A 7 2.89 6.94 -1.09
C LEU A 7 2.89 5.54 -1.74
N ILE A 8 3.14 5.47 -3.05
CA ILE A 8 3.18 4.21 -3.79
C ILE A 8 4.38 3.36 -3.35
N ILE A 9 5.54 3.97 -3.14
CA ILE A 9 6.77 3.30 -2.70
C ILE A 9 6.63 2.78 -1.27
N ASP A 10 6.01 3.54 -0.36
CA ASP A 10 5.86 3.15 1.05
C ASP A 10 5.15 1.79 1.20
N GLY A 11 3.99 1.62 0.56
CA GLY A 11 3.26 0.35 0.58
C GLY A 11 4.06 -0.80 -0.03
N ALA A 12 4.80 -0.56 -1.12
CA ALA A 12 5.62 -1.57 -1.77
C ALA A 12 6.81 -2.01 -0.87
N VAL A 13 7.49 -1.06 -0.24
CA VAL A 13 8.63 -1.34 0.66
C VAL A 13 8.18 -2.12 1.88
N VAL A 14 7.08 -1.72 2.52
CA VAL A 14 6.52 -2.43 3.68
C VAL A 14 6.11 -3.86 3.32
N MET A 15 5.52 -4.08 2.13
CA MET A 15 5.17 -5.42 1.67
C MET A 15 6.41 -6.30 1.46
N VAL A 16 7.42 -5.78 0.76
CA VAL A 16 8.66 -6.51 0.48
C VAL A 16 9.40 -6.85 1.78
N GLU A 17 9.50 -5.89 2.70
CA GLU A 17 10.18 -6.10 3.99
C GLU A 17 9.50 -7.20 4.80
N ASN A 18 8.16 -7.21 4.87
CA ASN A 18 7.42 -8.26 5.58
C ASN A 18 7.60 -9.65 4.93
N ILE A 19 7.61 -9.72 3.59
CA ILE A 19 7.86 -10.96 2.85
C ILE A 19 9.26 -11.49 3.15
N VAL A 20 10.28 -10.63 3.06
CA VAL A 20 11.68 -11.01 3.30
C VAL A 20 11.86 -11.45 4.75
N ARG A 21 11.27 -10.73 5.72
CA ARG A 21 11.28 -11.11 7.14
C ARG A 21 10.69 -12.50 7.34
N GLN A 22 9.50 -12.76 6.81
CA GLN A 22 8.81 -14.03 7.03
C GLN A 22 9.47 -15.22 6.30
N LEU A 23 10.05 -14.99 5.12
CA LEU A 23 10.88 -15.99 4.44
C LEU A 23 12.14 -16.32 5.24
N GLY A 24 12.81 -15.31 5.79
CA GLY A 24 13.97 -15.49 6.68
C GLY A 24 13.61 -16.30 7.93
N GLU A 25 12.52 -15.94 8.61
CA GLU A 25 12.01 -16.66 9.78
C GLU A 25 11.71 -18.13 9.47
N ARG A 26 10.97 -18.41 8.37
CA ARG A 26 10.67 -19.78 7.93
C ARG A 26 11.93 -20.58 7.59
N GLN A 27 12.92 -19.94 6.94
CA GLN A 27 14.17 -20.60 6.57
C GLN A 27 15.00 -20.95 7.82
N HIS A 28 15.06 -20.03 8.78
CA HIS A 28 15.74 -20.26 10.06
C HIS A 28 15.05 -21.37 10.89
N GLN A 29 13.72 -21.40 10.94
CA GLN A 29 12.96 -22.43 11.64
C GLN A 29 13.21 -23.83 11.06
N LEU A 30 13.23 -23.94 9.73
CA LEU A 30 13.41 -25.23 9.04
C LEU A 30 14.88 -25.66 8.89
N ARG A 31 15.84 -24.76 9.17
CA ARG A 31 17.30 -24.95 9.00
C ARG A 31 17.71 -25.51 7.62
N ARG A 32 16.91 -25.22 6.60
CA ARG A 32 17.12 -25.65 5.21
C ARG A 32 16.53 -24.60 4.27
N PRO A 33 17.02 -24.50 3.02
CA PRO A 33 16.39 -23.63 2.04
C PRO A 33 14.94 -24.06 1.77
N LEU A 34 14.04 -23.08 1.69
CA LEU A 34 12.64 -23.35 1.33
C LEU A 34 12.54 -23.84 -0.12
N THR A 35 11.66 -24.82 -0.34
CA THR A 35 11.21 -25.23 -1.67
C THR A 35 10.40 -24.12 -2.34
N ALA A 36 10.25 -24.18 -3.67
CA ALA A 36 9.48 -23.20 -4.43
C ALA A 36 8.02 -23.08 -3.93
N VAL A 37 7.40 -24.20 -3.57
CA VAL A 37 6.02 -24.24 -3.06
C VAL A 37 5.93 -23.56 -1.68
N GLU A 38 6.84 -23.88 -0.76
CA GLU A 38 6.86 -23.26 0.58
C GLU A 38 7.13 -21.74 0.48
N ARG A 39 7.98 -21.31 -0.45
CA ARG A 39 8.23 -19.88 -0.72
C ARG A 39 6.96 -19.18 -1.16
N LEU A 40 6.26 -19.72 -2.17
CA LEU A 40 5.01 -19.13 -2.68
C LEU A 40 3.93 -19.06 -1.59
N GLN A 41 3.78 -20.11 -0.79
CA GLN A 41 2.85 -20.11 0.34
C GLN A 41 3.21 -19.06 1.38
N THR A 42 4.49 -18.95 1.72
CA THR A 42 4.99 -17.95 2.70
C THR A 42 4.78 -16.53 2.18
N VAL A 43 5.06 -16.27 0.90
CA VAL A 43 4.79 -14.97 0.25
C VAL A 43 3.30 -14.67 0.30
N ALA A 44 2.43 -15.61 -0.07
CA ALA A 44 0.98 -15.40 -0.04
C ALA A 44 0.46 -15.11 1.39
N SER A 45 0.98 -15.80 2.41
CA SER A 45 0.61 -15.52 3.81
C SER A 45 1.15 -14.17 4.30
N ALA A 46 2.36 -13.81 3.89
CA ALA A 46 2.98 -12.53 4.22
C ALA A 46 2.19 -11.37 3.61
N SER A 47 1.85 -11.46 2.33
CA SER A 47 1.06 -10.45 1.63
C SER A 47 -0.31 -10.25 2.27
N LYS A 48 -0.99 -11.32 2.71
CA LYS A 48 -2.30 -11.20 3.39
C LYS A 48 -2.25 -10.43 4.71
N GLN A 49 -1.16 -10.54 5.48
CA GLN A 49 -1.02 -9.81 6.75
C GLN A 49 -0.90 -8.30 6.54
N VAL A 50 -0.22 -7.88 5.47
CA VAL A 50 0.05 -6.47 5.17
C VAL A 50 -1.07 -5.84 4.33
N ALA A 51 -1.84 -6.64 3.59
CA ALA A 51 -2.90 -6.16 2.71
C ALA A 51 -3.98 -5.31 3.44
N ASN A 52 -4.44 -5.77 4.61
CA ASN A 52 -5.43 -5.04 5.41
C ASN A 52 -4.94 -3.65 5.85
N PRO A 53 -3.79 -3.51 6.56
CA PRO A 53 -3.33 -2.19 6.99
C PRO A 53 -3.04 -1.24 5.82
N MET A 54 -2.46 -1.74 4.72
CA MET A 54 -2.25 -0.91 3.52
C MET A 54 -3.57 -0.42 2.91
N PHE A 55 -4.60 -1.27 2.86
CA PHE A 55 -5.91 -0.89 2.36
C PHE A 55 -6.53 0.26 3.16
N PHE A 56 -6.45 0.19 4.49
CA PHE A 56 -6.91 1.29 5.35
C PHE A 56 -6.13 2.59 5.11
N GLY A 57 -4.81 2.52 4.90
CA GLY A 57 -4.00 3.69 4.56
C GLY A 57 -4.47 4.38 3.27
N VAL A 58 -4.64 3.60 2.20
CA VAL A 58 -5.16 4.10 0.91
C VAL A 58 -6.57 4.65 1.08
N LEU A 59 -7.43 3.99 1.86
CA LEU A 59 -8.81 4.43 2.11
C LEU A 59 -8.85 5.78 2.83
N ILE A 60 -8.05 5.97 3.89
CA ILE A 60 -7.97 7.25 4.63
C ILE A 60 -7.55 8.38 3.69
N ILE A 61 -6.50 8.15 2.90
CA ILE A 61 -6.01 9.14 1.94
C ILE A 61 -7.07 9.46 0.90
N THR A 62 -7.75 8.44 0.38
CA THR A 62 -8.86 8.62 -0.57
C THR A 62 -9.96 9.49 0.05
N ILE A 63 -10.38 9.23 1.29
CA ILE A 63 -11.40 10.01 1.99
C ILE A 63 -10.98 11.47 2.17
N VAL A 64 -9.70 11.74 2.40
CA VAL A 64 -9.17 13.11 2.51
C VAL A 64 -9.04 13.79 1.14
N TYR A 65 -8.68 13.06 0.10
CA TYR A 65 -8.45 13.62 -1.24
C TYR A 65 -9.73 13.87 -2.03
N VAL A 66 -10.76 13.03 -1.85
CA VAL A 66 -12.08 13.20 -2.49
C VAL A 66 -12.67 14.60 -2.28
N PRO A 67 -12.76 15.15 -1.04
CA PRO A 67 -13.27 16.50 -0.83
C PRO A 67 -12.32 17.57 -1.38
N ILE A 68 -11.00 17.36 -1.38
CA ILE A 68 -10.04 18.31 -1.96
C ILE A 68 -10.28 18.44 -3.48
N LEU A 69 -10.46 17.30 -4.17
CA LEU A 69 -10.81 17.27 -5.60
C LEU A 69 -12.20 17.86 -5.87
N ALA A 70 -13.15 17.65 -4.96
CA ALA A 70 -14.47 18.28 -5.06
C ALA A 70 -14.37 19.80 -4.90
N LEU A 71 -13.54 20.29 -3.97
CA LEU A 71 -13.29 21.71 -3.67
C LEU A 71 -12.56 22.44 -4.81
N THR A 72 -11.53 21.82 -5.42
CA THR A 72 -10.93 22.35 -6.67
C THR A 72 -11.91 22.32 -7.85
N GLY A 73 -12.89 21.41 -7.84
CA GLY A 73 -14.03 21.45 -8.76
C GLY A 73 -15.02 22.61 -8.53
N ILE A 74 -15.06 23.20 -7.33
CA ILE A 74 -15.94 24.35 -7.03
C ILE A 74 -15.35 25.66 -7.56
N GLU A 75 -14.05 25.73 -7.86
CA GLU A 75 -13.51 26.85 -8.64
C GLU A 75 -14.17 26.95 -10.03
N GLY A 76 -14.63 25.83 -10.63
CA GLY A 76 -15.41 25.88 -11.88
C GLY A 76 -16.81 26.51 -11.74
N LYS A 77 -17.40 26.51 -10.53
CA LYS A 77 -18.75 27.06 -10.27
C LYS A 77 -18.75 28.38 -9.48
N MET A 78 -17.67 28.72 -8.76
CA MET A 78 -17.51 30.04 -8.12
C MET A 78 -17.07 31.14 -9.11
N PHE A 79 -16.54 30.79 -10.28
CA PHE A 79 -16.25 31.75 -11.36
C PHE A 79 -17.41 31.93 -12.36
N HIS A 80 -18.57 31.31 -12.15
CA HIS A 80 -19.73 31.46 -13.06
C HIS A 80 -20.76 32.57 -12.72
N PRO A 81 -20.72 33.25 -11.56
CA PRO A 81 -21.54 34.47 -11.37
C PRO A 81 -20.71 35.75 -11.14
N MET A 82 -19.43 35.78 -11.54
CA MET A 82 -18.62 37.01 -11.61
C MET A 82 -18.43 37.46 -13.08
N ALA A 83 -19.49 37.31 -13.87
CA ALA A 83 -19.73 37.96 -15.15
C ALA A 83 -21.17 38.50 -15.15
#